data_AF-A0A0Q6JSH4-F1
#
_entry.id   AF-A0A0Q6JSH4-F1
#
_cell.length_a   1.000
_cell.length_b   1.000
_cell.length_c   1.000
_cell.angle_alpha   90.00
_cell.angle_beta   90.00
_cell.angle_gamma   90.00
#
_symmetry.space_group_name_H-M   'P 1'
#
loop_
_entity.id
_entity.type
_entity.pdbx_description
1 polymer ?
#
loop_
_entity_poly.entity_id
_entity_poly.type
_entity_poly.pdbx_seq_one_letter_code
_entity_poly.pdbx_strand_id
1 'polypeptide(L)'
;MPEPFSDDPTQWLFDGVPVGSEQPLQVAVARLVGFTWPDQVPDELDELVDGDGIVCLPAVAGERSAEDRVREILARSYGVGWSSGVLDRLLVDAGGKPGGLGRWLADGFFKDHCRVFQNRPFVWHVWDGRKDGFSALVNYHRLDRGTLQRLTYSTLGWWIDRQRADADSGVSGADLRLAAALQLQRKLELILEGDRPFDVFVRWKSMTEQSLGWNPDLDDGVRLNVRPFVEAGVLRSKFTVKWNKDRGTNPDRSERLNDVHISLADKRLARGQL
;
A
#
# COMPACT_ATOMS: atom_id res chain seq x y z
N MET A 1 0.51 34.66 -10.88
CA MET A 1 -0.37 33.47 -10.90
C MET A 1 0.51 32.26 -10.62
N PRO A 2 0.02 31.24 -9.90
CA PRO A 2 0.71 29.94 -9.85
C PRO A 2 0.85 29.42 -11.28
N GLU A 3 1.92 28.69 -11.57
CA GLU A 3 2.07 27.99 -12.84
C GLU A 3 0.94 26.95 -12.97
N PRO A 4 0.37 26.76 -14.17
CA PRO A 4 -0.75 25.81 -14.40
C PRO A 4 -0.29 24.34 -14.43
N PHE A 5 0.91 24.05 -13.94
CA PHE A 5 1.58 22.76 -13.97
C PHE A 5 2.46 22.63 -12.71
N SER A 6 2.69 21.39 -12.27
CA SER A 6 3.68 21.08 -11.23
C SER A 6 4.42 19.79 -11.58
N ASP A 7 5.71 19.74 -11.26
CA ASP A 7 6.57 18.56 -11.30
C ASP A 7 6.62 17.82 -9.94
N ASP A 8 6.05 18.39 -8.88
CA ASP A 8 5.96 17.82 -7.54
C ASP A 8 4.71 16.92 -7.44
N PRO A 9 4.86 15.59 -7.28
CA PRO A 9 3.75 14.64 -7.23
C PRO A 9 2.88 14.76 -5.98
N THR A 10 3.22 15.64 -5.04
CA THR A 10 2.39 15.95 -3.87
C THR A 10 1.39 17.08 -4.15
N GLN A 11 1.52 17.79 -5.27
CA GLN A 11 0.61 18.87 -5.67
C GLN A 11 -0.59 18.33 -6.46
N TRP A 12 -1.71 19.06 -6.37
CA TRP A 12 -2.93 18.73 -7.11
C TRP A 12 -2.78 18.82 -8.62
N LEU A 13 -1.95 19.77 -9.09
CA LEU A 13 -1.72 20.08 -10.51
C LEU A 13 -0.72 19.13 -11.20
N PHE A 14 -0.22 18.11 -10.49
CA PHE A 14 0.69 17.13 -11.07
C PHE A 14 -0.08 16.18 -11.99
N ASP A 15 0.45 15.93 -13.18
CA ASP A 15 -0.22 15.24 -14.28
C ASP A 15 0.09 13.73 -14.36
N GLY A 16 0.86 13.19 -13.42
CA GLY A 16 1.16 11.76 -13.36
C GLY A 16 2.30 11.30 -14.27
N VAL A 17 3.09 12.20 -14.86
CA VAL A 17 4.18 11.85 -15.79
C VAL A 17 5.50 11.61 -15.03
N PRO A 18 6.16 10.43 -15.16
CA PRO A 18 7.43 10.19 -14.47
C PRO A 18 8.56 11.10 -14.94
N VAL A 19 8.69 11.34 -16.25
CA VAL A 19 9.78 12.15 -16.81
C VAL A 19 9.61 13.61 -16.42
N GLY A 20 10.66 14.20 -15.86
CA GLY A 20 10.65 15.61 -15.44
C GLY A 20 10.04 15.86 -14.05
N SER A 21 9.40 14.85 -13.44
CA SER A 21 8.92 14.97 -12.06
C SER A 21 10.05 15.00 -11.03
N GLU A 22 9.79 15.56 -9.85
CA GLU A 22 10.73 15.57 -8.73
C GLU A 22 10.97 14.16 -8.13
N GLN A 23 10.05 13.22 -8.34
CA GLN A 23 10.15 11.85 -7.81
C GLN A 23 9.80 10.76 -8.86
N PRO A 24 10.57 10.61 -9.96
CA PRO A 24 10.18 9.74 -11.08
C PRO A 24 9.92 8.28 -10.69
N LEU A 25 10.69 7.73 -9.75
CA LEU A 25 10.50 6.36 -9.27
C LEU A 25 9.22 6.19 -8.44
N GLN A 26 8.86 7.19 -7.63
CA GLN A 26 7.61 7.17 -6.88
C GLN A 26 6.42 7.24 -7.84
N VAL A 27 6.52 8.10 -8.87
CA VAL A 27 5.47 8.26 -9.88
C VAL A 27 5.29 6.98 -10.69
N ALA A 28 6.38 6.34 -11.12
CA ALA A 28 6.32 5.07 -11.84
C ALA A 28 5.63 3.96 -11.04
N VAL A 29 5.91 3.84 -9.73
CA VAL A 29 5.24 2.87 -8.85
C VAL A 29 3.76 3.22 -8.67
N ALA A 30 3.43 4.49 -8.44
CA ALA A 30 2.06 4.94 -8.29
C ALA A 30 1.21 4.70 -9.55
N ARG A 31 1.75 5.01 -10.74
CA ARG A 31 1.14 4.66 -12.03
C ARG A 31 0.94 3.16 -12.14
N LEU A 32 1.98 2.36 -11.83
CA LEU A 32 1.90 0.90 -11.92
C LEU A 32 0.78 0.32 -11.05
N VAL A 33 0.59 0.78 -9.81
CA VAL A 33 -0.52 0.29 -8.95
C VAL A 33 -1.89 0.91 -9.29
N GLY A 34 -1.96 1.73 -10.34
CA GLY A 34 -3.18 2.37 -10.81
C GLY A 34 -3.67 3.52 -9.92
N PHE A 35 -2.75 4.26 -9.29
CA PHE A 35 -3.09 5.57 -8.73
C PHE A 35 -3.15 6.59 -9.86
N THR A 36 -4.17 7.44 -9.83
CA THR A 36 -4.42 8.48 -10.82
C THR A 36 -4.45 9.83 -10.12
N TRP A 37 -3.59 10.75 -10.54
CA TRP A 37 -3.64 12.12 -10.05
C TRP A 37 -4.86 12.86 -10.62
N PRO A 38 -5.38 13.89 -9.93
CA PRO A 38 -6.59 14.60 -10.35
C PRO A 38 -6.53 15.16 -11.78
N ASP A 39 -5.39 15.71 -12.18
CA ASP A 39 -5.20 16.33 -13.51
C ASP A 39 -4.50 15.38 -14.50
N GLN A 40 -4.30 14.10 -14.14
CA GLN A 40 -3.72 13.10 -15.05
C GLN A 40 -4.68 12.83 -16.20
N VAL A 41 -4.16 12.93 -17.42
CA VAL A 41 -4.85 12.54 -18.65
C VAL A 41 -4.45 11.12 -19.08
N PRO A 42 -5.33 10.38 -19.77
CA PRO A 42 -4.98 9.06 -20.28
C PRO A 42 -3.78 9.10 -21.22
N ASP A 43 -2.87 8.13 -21.06
CA ASP A 43 -1.66 8.01 -21.87
C ASP A 43 -1.26 6.54 -22.11
N GLU A 44 -0.14 6.31 -22.78
CA GLU A 44 0.32 4.96 -23.13
C GLU A 44 0.78 4.10 -21.93
N LEU A 45 1.01 4.69 -20.76
CA LEU A 45 1.36 3.97 -19.54
C LEU A 45 0.14 3.27 -18.94
N ASP A 46 -1.07 3.68 -19.30
CA ASP A 46 -2.30 3.08 -18.79
C ASP A 46 -2.44 1.60 -19.20
N GLU A 47 -1.78 1.18 -20.29
CA GLU A 47 -1.69 -0.22 -20.70
C GLU A 47 -0.86 -1.10 -19.75
N LEU A 48 0.01 -0.48 -18.95
CA LEU A 48 0.92 -1.15 -18.00
C LEU A 48 0.38 -1.16 -16.57
N VAL A 49 -0.72 -0.44 -16.32
CA VAL A 49 -1.37 -0.32 -15.01
C VAL A 49 -1.86 -1.68 -14.54
N ASP A 50 -1.67 -1.93 -13.25
CA ASP A 50 -2.15 -3.13 -12.60
C ASP A 50 -3.68 -3.19 -12.50
N GLY A 51 -4.22 -4.37 -12.82
CA GLY A 51 -5.65 -4.59 -12.96
C GLY A 51 -6.42 -4.48 -11.65
N ASP A 52 -5.83 -4.83 -10.51
CA ASP A 52 -6.50 -4.76 -9.20
C ASP A 52 -5.77 -3.85 -8.18
N GLY A 53 -4.59 -3.34 -8.55
CA GLY A 53 -3.76 -2.47 -7.73
C GLY A 53 -2.89 -3.22 -6.73
N ILE A 54 -2.67 -4.53 -6.93
CA ILE A 54 -1.81 -5.38 -6.10
C ILE A 54 -0.60 -5.83 -6.94
N VAL A 55 0.56 -5.25 -6.67
CA VAL A 55 1.79 -5.55 -7.41
C VAL A 55 2.78 -6.28 -6.52
N CYS A 56 2.94 -7.58 -6.75
CA CYS A 56 3.91 -8.39 -5.99
C CYS A 56 5.35 -8.05 -6.36
N LEU A 57 6.20 -7.90 -5.34
CA LEU A 57 7.65 -7.81 -5.53
C LEU A 57 8.22 -9.08 -6.17
N PRO A 58 7.99 -10.30 -5.61
CA PRO A 58 8.29 -11.53 -6.33
C PRO A 58 7.28 -11.76 -7.46
N ALA A 59 7.69 -12.50 -8.49
CA ALA A 59 6.76 -13.00 -9.50
C ALA A 59 5.81 -14.04 -8.89
N VAL A 60 4.51 -13.78 -8.98
CA VAL A 60 3.42 -14.60 -8.40
C VAL A 60 2.28 -14.69 -9.42
N ALA A 61 1.59 -15.84 -9.47
CA ALA A 61 0.41 -16.04 -10.32
C ALA A 61 0.60 -15.77 -11.83
N GLY A 62 1.83 -15.93 -12.34
CA GLY A 62 2.16 -15.65 -13.75
C GLY A 62 2.43 -14.18 -14.04
N GLU A 63 2.29 -13.30 -13.05
CA GLU A 63 2.69 -11.90 -13.18
C GLU A 63 4.21 -11.72 -13.03
N ARG A 64 4.74 -10.76 -13.78
CA ARG A 64 6.15 -10.34 -13.66
C ARG A 64 6.39 -9.63 -12.33
N SER A 65 7.64 -9.62 -11.89
CA SER A 65 8.05 -8.94 -10.67
C SER A 65 7.75 -7.44 -10.72
N ALA A 66 7.54 -6.81 -9.55
CA ALA A 66 7.43 -5.35 -9.45
C ALA A 66 8.65 -4.64 -10.08
N GLU A 67 9.86 -5.21 -9.96
CA GLU A 67 11.06 -4.64 -10.55
C GLU A 67 10.95 -4.55 -12.07
N ASP A 68 10.57 -5.64 -12.73
CA ASP A 68 10.45 -5.68 -14.19
C ASP A 68 9.35 -4.73 -14.69
N ARG A 69 8.23 -4.68 -13.98
CA ARG A 69 7.08 -3.84 -14.35
C ARG A 69 7.35 -2.35 -14.14
N VAL A 70 8.00 -1.96 -13.04
CA VAL A 70 8.43 -0.56 -12.82
C VAL A 70 9.47 -0.14 -13.85
N ARG A 71 10.41 -1.04 -14.18
CA ARG A 71 11.41 -0.78 -15.22
C ARG A 71 10.77 -0.51 -16.58
N GLU A 72 9.69 -1.21 -16.91
CA GLU A 72 8.94 -1.02 -18.15
C GLU A 72 8.18 0.31 -18.17
N ILE A 73 7.52 0.70 -17.06
CA ILE A 73 6.88 2.02 -16.93
C ILE A 73 7.91 3.13 -17.22
N LEU A 74 9.09 3.05 -16.60
CA LEU A 74 10.16 4.01 -16.82
C LEU A 74 10.67 3.95 -18.26
N ALA A 75 10.92 2.76 -18.82
CA ALA A 75 11.38 2.61 -20.19
C ALA A 75 10.43 3.27 -21.21
N ARG A 76 9.12 3.06 -21.04
CA ARG A 76 8.10 3.66 -21.90
C ARG A 76 8.04 5.18 -21.71
N SER A 77 8.07 5.64 -20.46
CA SER A 77 8.05 7.07 -20.13
C SER A 77 9.23 7.84 -20.75
N TYR A 78 10.45 7.29 -20.68
CA TYR A 78 11.67 7.96 -21.19
C TYR A 78 11.92 7.71 -22.69
N GLY A 79 11.22 6.75 -23.31
CA GLY A 79 11.34 6.43 -24.73
C GLY A 79 12.78 6.24 -25.20
N VAL A 80 13.18 6.95 -26.25
CA VAL A 80 14.54 6.90 -26.82
C VAL A 80 15.64 7.35 -25.86
N GLY A 81 15.30 8.11 -24.82
CA GLY A 81 16.23 8.55 -23.79
C GLY A 81 16.48 7.51 -22.70
N TRP A 82 15.75 6.39 -22.71
CA TRP A 82 15.88 5.34 -21.69
C TRP A 82 17.24 4.61 -21.78
N SER A 83 17.88 4.42 -20.62
CA SER A 83 19.09 3.59 -20.49
C SER A 83 19.28 3.12 -19.05
N SER A 84 20.15 2.13 -18.85
CA SER A 84 20.56 1.73 -17.48
C SER A 84 21.17 2.89 -16.69
N GLY A 85 21.92 3.78 -17.35
CA GLY A 85 22.50 4.97 -16.73
C GLY A 85 21.45 5.97 -16.25
N VAL A 86 20.29 6.06 -16.91
CA VAL A 86 19.15 6.86 -16.42
C VAL A 86 18.58 6.22 -15.16
N LEU A 87 18.29 4.91 -15.18
CA LEU A 87 17.79 4.19 -13.99
C LEU A 87 18.74 4.34 -12.79
N ASP A 88 20.05 4.18 -13.01
CA ASP A 88 21.05 4.30 -11.95
C ASP A 88 21.06 5.69 -11.33
N ARG A 89 20.93 6.75 -12.14
CA ARG A 89 20.82 8.13 -11.66
C ARG A 89 19.56 8.32 -10.81
N LEU A 90 18.40 7.90 -11.33
CA LEU A 90 17.13 7.98 -10.60
C LEU A 90 17.19 7.25 -9.25
N LEU A 91 17.84 6.08 -9.23
CA LEU A 91 18.04 5.32 -7.99
C LEU A 91 18.93 6.06 -7.00
N VAL A 92 20.03 6.67 -7.45
CA VAL A 92 20.92 7.45 -6.58
C VAL A 92 20.18 8.67 -6.01
N ASP A 93 19.42 9.38 -6.83
CA ASP A 93 18.64 10.56 -6.41
C ASP A 93 17.58 10.18 -5.35
N ALA A 94 16.99 8.98 -5.47
CA ALA A 94 16.07 8.42 -4.50
C ALA A 94 16.77 7.73 -3.29
N GLY A 95 18.08 7.91 -3.10
CA GLY A 95 18.84 7.34 -1.97
C GLY A 95 19.14 5.84 -2.07
N GLY A 96 18.92 5.23 -3.24
CA GLY A 96 19.26 3.87 -3.60
C GLY A 96 20.70 3.71 -4.13
N LYS A 97 20.93 2.64 -4.88
CA LYS A 97 22.24 2.32 -5.49
C LYS A 97 22.07 1.90 -6.95
N PRO A 98 23.06 2.16 -7.82
CA PRO A 98 23.08 1.66 -9.19
C PRO A 98 22.80 0.15 -9.28
N GLY A 99 22.01 -0.26 -10.28
CA GLY A 99 21.56 -1.64 -10.48
C GLY A 99 20.63 -2.20 -9.40
N GLY A 100 20.21 -1.38 -8.44
CA GLY A 100 19.54 -1.81 -7.21
C GLY A 100 18.02 -1.61 -7.18
N LEU A 101 17.31 -1.63 -8.31
CA LEU A 101 15.87 -1.31 -8.35
C LEU A 101 15.03 -2.22 -7.44
N GLY A 102 15.17 -3.54 -7.55
CA GLY A 102 14.45 -4.48 -6.67
C GLY A 102 14.78 -4.28 -5.19
N ARG A 103 16.03 -3.96 -4.87
CA ARG A 103 16.45 -3.64 -3.50
C ARG A 103 15.85 -2.33 -3.01
N TRP A 104 15.80 -1.30 -3.85
CA TRP A 104 15.15 -0.04 -3.51
C TRP A 104 13.65 -0.24 -3.29
N LEU A 105 12.96 -0.98 -4.18
CA LEU A 105 11.54 -1.35 -3.98
C LEU A 105 11.31 -2.09 -2.66
N ALA A 106 12.20 -3.03 -2.31
CA ALA A 106 12.09 -3.82 -1.10
C ALA A 106 12.37 -3.00 0.17
N ASP A 107 13.47 -2.24 0.22
CA ASP A 107 14.00 -1.65 1.46
C ASP A 107 13.77 -0.14 1.57
N GLY A 108 13.78 0.59 0.45
CA GLY A 108 13.77 2.06 0.41
C GLY A 108 12.40 2.65 0.13
N PHE A 109 11.69 2.10 -0.86
CA PHE A 109 10.50 2.69 -1.47
C PHE A 109 9.47 3.13 -0.43
N PHE A 110 9.01 2.23 0.44
CA PHE A 110 7.91 2.57 1.34
C PHE A 110 8.29 3.62 2.39
N LYS A 111 9.55 3.61 2.85
CA LYS A 111 10.07 4.64 3.76
C LYS A 111 10.11 6.00 3.08
N ASP A 112 10.58 6.04 1.84
CA ASP A 112 10.60 7.27 1.04
C ASP A 112 9.18 7.73 0.68
N HIS A 113 8.29 6.80 0.36
CA HIS A 113 6.89 7.10 0.06
C HIS A 113 6.19 7.73 1.27
N CYS A 114 6.41 7.20 2.48
CA CYS A 114 5.93 7.82 3.71
C CYS A 114 6.50 9.22 3.91
N ARG A 115 7.78 9.46 3.58
CA ARG A 115 8.42 10.77 3.73
C ARG A 115 7.88 11.79 2.71
N VAL A 116 7.85 11.44 1.43
CA VAL A 116 7.38 12.30 0.33
C VAL A 116 5.93 12.71 0.58
N PHE A 117 5.07 11.77 0.93
CA PHE A 117 3.64 12.03 1.17
C PHE A 117 3.32 12.34 2.64
N GLN A 118 4.27 12.88 3.40
CA GLN A 118 4.05 13.44 4.75
C GLN A 118 3.30 12.50 5.73
N ASN A 119 3.70 11.22 5.77
CA ASN A 119 3.08 10.14 6.54
C ASN A 119 1.62 9.83 6.15
N ARG A 120 1.23 10.13 4.91
CA ARG A 120 -0.03 9.73 4.27
C ARG A 120 0.25 8.89 3.02
N PRO A 121 0.96 7.75 3.16
CA PRO A 121 1.27 6.89 2.02
C PRO A 121 -0.01 6.32 1.40
N PHE A 122 -0.12 6.38 0.08
CA PHE A 122 -1.24 5.78 -0.66
C PHE A 122 -0.85 4.49 -1.41
N VAL A 123 0.44 4.21 -1.54
CA VAL A 123 0.95 2.90 -1.92
C VAL A 123 1.43 2.20 -0.65
N TRP A 124 0.71 1.17 -0.23
CA TRP A 124 1.02 0.41 0.98
C TRP A 124 1.89 -0.79 0.64
N HIS A 125 2.99 -0.94 1.36
CA HIS A 125 3.91 -2.05 1.17
C HIS A 125 3.65 -3.14 2.20
N VAL A 126 2.83 -4.11 1.83
CA VAL A 126 2.47 -5.25 2.67
C VAL A 126 3.53 -6.36 2.51
N TRP A 127 3.95 -6.98 3.61
CA TRP A 127 4.96 -8.04 3.57
C TRP A 127 4.84 -9.01 4.74
N ASP A 128 5.44 -10.19 4.59
CA ASP A 128 5.42 -11.27 5.58
C ASP A 128 6.54 -11.18 6.64
N GLY A 129 7.35 -10.12 6.59
CA GLY A 129 8.47 -9.90 7.50
C GLY A 129 9.79 -10.51 7.03
N ARG A 130 9.84 -11.17 5.87
CA ARG A 130 11.05 -11.78 5.33
C ARG A 130 11.59 -11.02 4.12
N LYS A 131 12.92 -11.05 3.95
CA LYS A 131 13.59 -10.47 2.77
C LYS A 131 13.43 -11.32 1.52
N ASP A 132 13.32 -12.63 1.70
CA ASP A 132 13.12 -13.65 0.66
C ASP A 132 11.66 -14.14 0.61
N GLY A 133 10.73 -13.43 1.27
CA GLY A 133 9.34 -13.82 1.41
C GLY A 133 8.39 -13.07 0.48
N PHE A 134 7.11 -13.14 0.82
CA PHE A 134 6.05 -12.43 0.14
C PHE A 134 6.09 -10.94 0.44
N SER A 135 5.89 -10.14 -0.60
CA SER A 135 5.66 -8.72 -0.45
C SER A 135 4.90 -8.15 -1.65
N ALA A 136 4.02 -7.19 -1.40
CA ALA A 136 3.22 -6.52 -2.42
C ALA A 136 3.10 -5.02 -2.15
N LEU A 137 3.07 -4.24 -3.23
CA LEU A 137 2.69 -2.84 -3.26
C LEU A 137 1.20 -2.77 -3.59
N VAL A 138 0.43 -2.09 -2.73
CA VAL A 138 -1.03 -2.09 -2.78
C VAL A 138 -1.54 -0.66 -2.87
N ASN A 139 -2.37 -0.37 -3.86
CA ASN A 139 -3.03 0.93 -3.95
C ASN A 139 -4.15 1.03 -2.91
N TYR A 140 -3.94 1.86 -1.88
CA TYR A 140 -4.89 2.09 -0.81
C TYR A 140 -6.27 2.54 -1.33
N HIS A 141 -6.31 3.39 -2.35
CA HIS A 141 -7.58 3.91 -2.88
C HIS A 141 -8.42 2.83 -3.61
N ARG A 142 -7.82 1.69 -3.94
CA ARG A 142 -8.48 0.53 -4.56
C ARG A 142 -8.60 -0.67 -3.61
N LEU A 143 -8.13 -0.54 -2.38
CA LEU A 143 -8.10 -1.60 -1.38
C LEU A 143 -9.44 -1.67 -0.63
N ASP A 144 -10.50 -2.03 -1.33
CA ASP A 144 -11.79 -2.36 -0.72
C ASP A 144 -11.77 -3.76 -0.06
N ARG A 145 -12.92 -4.20 0.45
CA ARG A 145 -13.09 -5.55 1.02
C ARG A 145 -12.71 -6.66 0.04
N GLY A 146 -13.16 -6.57 -1.20
CA GLY A 146 -12.92 -7.58 -2.23
C GLY A 146 -11.45 -7.63 -2.65
N THR A 147 -10.79 -6.49 -2.78
CA THR A 147 -9.36 -6.39 -3.07
C THR A 147 -8.53 -6.93 -1.91
N LEU A 148 -8.90 -6.65 -0.65
CA LEU A 148 -8.21 -7.26 0.49
C LEU A 148 -8.44 -8.78 0.56
N GLN A 149 -9.63 -9.28 0.18
CA GLN A 149 -9.87 -10.72 0.05
C GLN A 149 -9.00 -11.33 -1.06
N ARG A 150 -8.88 -10.67 -2.22
CA ARG A 150 -7.97 -11.11 -3.29
C ARG A 150 -6.52 -11.16 -2.82
N LEU A 151 -6.03 -10.11 -2.16
CA LEU A 151 -4.68 -10.10 -1.58
C LEU A 151 -4.47 -11.29 -0.63
N THR A 152 -5.43 -11.55 0.26
CA THR A 152 -5.34 -12.56 1.32
C THR A 152 -5.44 -13.99 0.82
N TYR A 153 -6.40 -14.26 -0.07
CA TYR A 153 -6.78 -15.62 -0.45
C TYR A 153 -6.36 -16.02 -1.86
N SER A 154 -6.20 -15.06 -2.77
CA SER A 154 -5.76 -15.32 -4.12
C SER A 154 -4.26 -15.04 -4.25
N THR A 155 -3.82 -13.79 -4.19
CA THR A 155 -2.43 -13.40 -4.45
C THR A 155 -1.46 -14.03 -3.46
N LEU A 156 -1.70 -13.89 -2.15
CA LEU A 156 -0.91 -14.56 -1.12
C LEU A 156 -1.14 -16.08 -1.13
N GLY A 157 -2.34 -16.54 -1.48
CA GLY A 157 -2.66 -17.96 -1.64
C GLY A 157 -1.75 -18.66 -2.64
N TRP A 158 -1.56 -18.08 -3.83
CA TRP A 158 -0.62 -18.59 -4.84
C TRP A 158 0.81 -18.70 -4.33
N TRP A 159 1.26 -17.71 -3.55
CA TRP A 159 2.58 -17.77 -2.92
C TRP A 159 2.66 -18.89 -1.88
N ILE A 160 1.64 -19.05 -1.02
CA ILE A 160 1.55 -20.11 -0.03
C ILE A 160 1.62 -21.49 -0.69
N ASP A 161 0.86 -21.71 -1.76
CA ASP A 161 0.84 -22.99 -2.48
C ASP A 161 2.21 -23.30 -3.09
N ARG A 162 2.87 -22.31 -3.68
CA ARG A 162 4.25 -22.44 -4.15
C ARG A 162 5.21 -22.79 -3.02
N GLN A 163 5.14 -22.09 -1.88
CA GLN A 163 6.05 -22.36 -0.75
C GLN A 163 5.79 -23.73 -0.12
N ARG A 164 4.55 -24.23 -0.18
CA ARG A 164 4.20 -25.58 0.25
C ARG A 164 4.81 -26.63 -0.67
N ALA A 165 4.68 -26.47 -1.98
CA ALA A 165 5.32 -27.37 -2.95
C ALA A 165 6.86 -27.37 -2.83
N ASP A 166 7.47 -26.19 -2.62
CA ASP A 166 8.90 -26.05 -2.37
C ASP A 166 9.32 -26.79 -1.08
N ALA A 167 8.53 -26.68 -0.01
CA ALA A 167 8.77 -27.37 1.26
C ALA A 167 8.66 -28.90 1.12
N ASP A 168 7.61 -29.39 0.45
CA ASP A 168 7.41 -30.81 0.16
C ASP A 168 8.55 -31.38 -0.70
N SER A 169 9.19 -30.54 -1.52
CA SER A 169 10.35 -30.87 -2.35
C SER A 169 11.70 -30.71 -1.64
N GLY A 170 11.71 -30.33 -0.36
CA GLY A 170 12.92 -30.14 0.44
C GLY A 170 13.76 -28.92 0.05
N VAL A 171 13.18 -27.91 -0.60
CA VAL A 171 13.89 -26.67 -0.96
C VAL A 171 14.28 -25.93 0.31
N SER A 172 15.57 -25.58 0.40
CA SER A 172 16.11 -24.89 1.58
C SER A 172 15.34 -23.61 1.94
N GLY A 173 14.93 -23.51 3.20
CA GLY A 173 14.24 -22.36 3.77
C GLY A 173 12.76 -22.22 3.37
N ALA A 174 12.20 -23.15 2.58
CA ALA A 174 10.80 -23.09 2.16
C ALA A 174 9.81 -23.19 3.33
N ASP A 175 10.09 -24.04 4.32
CA ASP A 175 9.27 -24.14 5.55
C ASP A 175 9.13 -22.79 6.28
N LEU A 176 10.23 -22.03 6.35
CA LEU A 176 10.25 -20.72 7.00
C LEU A 176 9.50 -19.67 6.18
N ARG A 177 9.58 -19.73 4.84
CA ARG A 177 8.80 -18.86 3.95
C ARG A 177 7.31 -19.19 4.01
N LEU A 178 6.95 -20.47 4.03
CA LEU A 178 5.58 -20.95 4.19
C LEU A 178 4.99 -20.48 5.53
N ALA A 179 5.74 -20.66 6.63
CA ALA A 179 5.31 -20.22 7.95
C ALA A 179 5.05 -18.69 7.99
N ALA A 180 5.96 -17.88 7.43
CA ALA A 180 5.79 -16.43 7.36
C ALA A 180 4.56 -16.02 6.52
N ALA A 181 4.37 -16.65 5.36
CA ALA A 181 3.22 -16.39 4.50
C ALA A 181 1.89 -16.73 5.17
N LEU A 182 1.80 -17.87 5.87
CA LEU A 182 0.61 -18.25 6.64
C LEU A 182 0.33 -17.28 7.80
N GLN A 183 1.38 -16.79 8.47
CA GLN A 183 1.22 -15.76 9.51
C GLN A 183 0.72 -14.44 8.93
N LEU A 184 1.22 -14.01 7.77
CA LEU A 184 0.69 -12.85 7.07
C LEU A 184 -0.78 -13.02 6.72
N GLN A 185 -1.15 -14.18 6.16
CA GLN A 185 -2.55 -14.48 5.80
C GLN A 185 -3.47 -14.30 7.01
N ARG A 186 -3.13 -14.93 8.14
CA ARG A 186 -3.90 -14.81 9.38
C ARG A 186 -4.06 -13.36 9.86
N LYS A 187 -3.03 -12.53 9.71
CA LYS A 187 -3.10 -11.10 10.07
C LYS A 187 -4.02 -10.32 9.14
N LEU A 188 -4.01 -10.61 7.85
CA LEU A 188 -4.92 -9.98 6.88
C LEU A 188 -6.37 -10.41 7.11
N GLU A 189 -6.60 -11.66 7.55
CA GLU A 189 -7.93 -12.13 7.98
C GLU A 189 -8.48 -11.34 9.17
N LEU A 190 -7.63 -11.03 10.16
CA LEU A 190 -8.02 -10.20 11.29
C LEU A 190 -8.40 -8.76 10.86
N ILE A 191 -7.68 -8.20 9.88
CA ILE A 191 -8.03 -6.90 9.29
C ILE A 191 -9.34 -6.98 8.50
N LEU A 192 -9.54 -8.06 7.72
CA LEU A 192 -10.80 -8.31 6.99
C LEU A 192 -11.99 -8.40 7.94
N GLU A 193 -11.84 -9.14 9.03
CA GLU A 193 -12.84 -9.23 10.09
C GLU A 193 -13.09 -7.86 10.72
N GLY A 194 -12.02 -7.10 11.00
CA GLY A 194 -12.04 -5.74 11.52
C GLY A 194 -12.75 -5.61 12.86
N ASP A 195 -12.57 -6.61 13.74
CA ASP A 195 -12.86 -6.49 15.16
C ASP A 195 -11.67 -5.89 15.92
N ARG A 196 -11.86 -5.54 17.19
CA ARG A 196 -10.79 -4.95 18.01
C ARG A 196 -9.56 -5.88 18.08
N PRO A 197 -8.31 -5.39 17.93
CA PRO A 197 -7.88 -4.01 17.73
C PRO A 197 -7.69 -3.61 16.25
N PHE A 198 -8.18 -4.41 15.30
CA PHE A 198 -8.00 -4.21 13.86
C PHE A 198 -9.18 -3.47 13.20
N ASP A 199 -10.05 -2.88 14.00
CA ASP A 199 -11.15 -2.06 13.49
C ASP A 199 -10.67 -0.65 13.09
N VAL A 200 -11.36 -0.07 12.11
CA VAL A 200 -11.26 1.37 11.83
C VAL A 200 -12.24 2.10 12.75
N PHE A 201 -11.71 3.04 13.51
CA PHE A 201 -12.51 3.95 14.35
C PHE A 201 -12.37 5.38 13.87
N VAL A 202 -13.52 6.03 13.67
CA VAL A 202 -13.60 7.39 13.15
C VAL A 202 -14.44 8.24 14.09
N ARG A 203 -13.79 9.11 14.86
CA ARG A 203 -14.43 9.84 15.97
C ARG A 203 -15.66 10.66 15.58
N TRP A 204 -15.71 11.22 14.36
CA TRP A 204 -16.83 12.04 13.91
C TRP A 204 -18.02 11.24 13.37
N LYS A 205 -17.89 9.91 13.25
CA LYS A 205 -18.96 9.02 12.81
C LYS A 205 -19.72 8.46 14.01
N SER A 206 -21.03 8.42 13.92
CA SER A 206 -21.89 7.71 14.89
C SER A 206 -21.62 6.19 14.87
N MET A 207 -22.12 5.46 15.87
CA MET A 207 -21.93 3.99 15.95
C MET A 207 -22.41 3.24 14.70
N THR A 208 -23.47 3.73 14.05
CA THR A 208 -24.08 3.13 12.85
C THR A 208 -23.34 3.50 11.56
N GLU A 209 -22.45 4.50 11.61
CA GLU A 209 -21.60 4.93 10.49
C GLU A 209 -20.18 4.35 10.58
N GLN A 210 -19.74 3.83 11.74
CA GLN A 210 -18.45 3.16 11.89
C GLN A 210 -18.32 1.94 10.98
N SER A 211 -17.21 1.76 10.26
CA SER A 211 -17.03 0.62 9.35
C SER A 211 -17.22 -0.75 10.04
N LEU A 212 -17.92 -1.67 9.35
CA LEU A 212 -18.04 -3.08 9.71
C LEU A 212 -17.00 -3.89 8.93
N GLY A 213 -16.05 -4.46 9.64
CA GLY A 213 -14.88 -5.10 9.04
C GLY A 213 -14.05 -4.14 8.19
N TRP A 214 -13.22 -4.72 7.30
CA TRP A 214 -12.54 -3.92 6.28
C TRP A 214 -13.55 -3.40 5.24
N ASN A 215 -13.91 -2.14 5.37
CA ASN A 215 -14.65 -1.34 4.41
C ASN A 215 -14.34 0.15 4.69
N PRO A 216 -13.13 0.60 4.34
CA PRO A 216 -12.70 1.97 4.64
C PRO A 216 -13.49 2.97 3.79
N ASP A 217 -13.83 4.11 4.40
CA ASP A 217 -14.29 5.28 3.66
C ASP A 217 -13.06 6.16 3.38
N LEU A 218 -12.78 6.40 2.10
CA LEU A 218 -11.57 7.11 1.68
C LEU A 218 -11.55 8.57 2.18
N ASP A 219 -12.72 9.17 2.40
CA ASP A 219 -12.87 10.54 2.91
C ASP A 219 -12.43 10.68 4.37
N ASP A 220 -12.36 9.58 5.11
CA ASP A 220 -11.80 9.58 6.47
C ASP A 220 -10.27 9.78 6.48
N GLY A 221 -9.66 9.57 5.32
CA GLY A 221 -8.25 9.78 5.03
C GLY A 221 -7.36 8.61 5.45
N VAL A 222 -6.23 8.50 4.74
CA VAL A 222 -5.19 7.47 4.92
C VAL A 222 -4.82 7.25 6.38
N ARG A 223 -4.76 8.34 7.16
CA ARG A 223 -4.42 8.29 8.59
C ARG A 223 -5.36 7.28 9.27
N LEU A 224 -6.66 7.50 9.32
CA LEU A 224 -7.52 6.58 10.09
C LEU A 224 -7.53 5.16 9.51
N ASN A 225 -7.52 5.03 8.19
CA ASN A 225 -7.70 3.75 7.52
C ASN A 225 -6.46 2.84 7.55
N VAL A 226 -5.26 3.37 7.74
CA VAL A 226 -4.03 2.54 7.80
C VAL A 226 -3.81 1.88 9.17
N ARG A 227 -4.55 2.32 10.21
CA ARG A 227 -4.34 1.87 11.60
C ARG A 227 -4.39 0.35 11.77
N PRO A 228 -5.35 -0.42 11.20
CA PRO A 228 -5.36 -1.88 11.31
C PRO A 228 -4.09 -2.55 10.77
N PHE A 229 -3.52 -2.02 9.68
CA PHE A 229 -2.30 -2.55 9.07
C PHE A 229 -1.06 -2.25 9.91
N VAL A 230 -1.03 -1.07 10.54
CA VAL A 230 0.02 -0.70 11.51
C VAL A 230 -0.06 -1.61 12.74
N GLU A 231 -1.26 -1.81 13.29
CA GLU A 231 -1.50 -2.63 14.49
C GLU A 231 -1.14 -4.10 14.23
N ALA A 232 -1.52 -4.64 13.07
CA ALA A 232 -1.13 -6.00 12.67
C ALA A 232 0.38 -6.15 12.38
N GLY A 233 1.09 -5.03 12.19
CA GLY A 233 2.51 -5.01 11.86
C GLY A 233 2.81 -5.67 10.52
N VAL A 234 1.96 -5.46 9.52
CA VAL A 234 2.09 -6.06 8.17
C VAL A 234 2.70 -5.11 7.13
N LEU A 235 3.04 -3.87 7.52
CA LEU A 235 3.68 -2.89 6.65
C LEU A 235 5.20 -2.98 6.73
N ARG A 236 5.88 -2.76 5.60
CA ARG A 236 7.36 -2.88 5.48
C ARG A 236 8.13 -1.96 6.41
N SER A 237 7.62 -0.76 6.65
CA SER A 237 8.22 0.21 7.56
C SER A 237 7.16 0.79 8.48
N LYS A 238 7.52 0.98 9.74
CA LYS A 238 6.69 1.77 10.65
C LYS A 238 6.84 3.24 10.28
N PHE A 239 5.72 3.93 10.11
CA PHE A 239 5.71 5.38 10.02
C PHE A 239 4.92 5.95 11.20
N THR A 240 5.31 7.14 11.65
CA THR A 240 4.80 7.69 12.90
C THR A 240 3.44 8.30 12.69
N VAL A 241 2.40 7.66 13.23
CA VAL A 241 1.11 8.30 13.41
C VAL A 241 0.73 8.26 14.89
N LYS A 242 0.45 9.43 15.46
CA LYS A 242 -0.03 9.55 16.83
C LYS A 242 -1.56 9.43 16.83
N TRP A 243 -2.07 8.32 17.35
CA TRP A 243 -3.50 8.01 17.44
C TRP A 243 -4.17 8.52 18.73
N ASN A 244 -3.43 9.17 19.61
CA ASN A 244 -3.88 9.36 21.00
C ASN A 244 -5.07 10.34 21.07
N LYS A 245 -4.79 11.64 21.12
CA LYS A 245 -5.77 12.70 21.32
C LYS A 245 -5.49 13.84 20.36
N ASP A 246 -6.53 14.31 19.67
CA ASP A 246 -6.43 15.55 18.90
C ASP A 246 -6.61 16.78 19.81
N ARG A 247 -6.11 17.93 19.38
CA ARG A 247 -6.31 19.19 20.11
C ARG A 247 -7.79 19.58 20.14
N GLY A 248 -8.24 20.12 21.28
CA GLY A 248 -9.61 20.61 21.50
C GLY A 248 -10.56 19.57 22.10
N THR A 249 -11.84 19.91 22.12
CA THR A 249 -12.94 19.08 22.64
C THR A 249 -13.98 18.83 21.55
N ASN A 250 -14.77 17.78 21.74
CA ASN A 250 -15.98 17.53 20.95
C ASN A 250 -17.08 18.56 21.33
N PRO A 251 -18.15 18.72 20.52
CA PRO A 251 -19.27 19.62 20.85
C PRO A 251 -19.92 19.34 22.22
N ASP A 252 -19.91 18.08 22.65
CA ASP A 252 -20.39 17.62 23.96
C ASP A 252 -19.38 17.83 25.11
N ARG A 253 -18.26 18.52 24.83
CA ARG A 253 -17.11 18.79 25.73
C ARG A 253 -16.25 17.57 26.08
N SER A 254 -16.52 16.39 25.53
CA SER A 254 -15.66 15.22 25.69
C SER A 254 -14.30 15.41 24.98
N GLU A 255 -13.32 14.60 25.38
CA GLU A 255 -11.99 14.61 24.77
C GLU A 255 -12.01 14.02 23.36
N ARG A 256 -11.16 14.55 22.47
CA ARG A 256 -10.99 14.03 21.11
C ARG A 256 -10.07 12.81 21.07
N LEU A 257 -10.53 11.71 21.66
CA LEU A 257 -9.82 10.43 21.67
C LEU A 257 -9.95 9.75 20.30
N ASN A 258 -8.82 9.36 19.71
CA ASN A 258 -8.81 8.56 18.47
C ASN A 258 -8.31 7.12 18.70
N ASP A 259 -7.65 6.85 19.83
CA ASP A 259 -7.18 5.51 20.23
C ASP A 259 -8.32 4.71 20.89
N VAL A 260 -9.43 4.60 20.17
CA VAL A 260 -10.63 3.87 20.59
C VAL A 260 -10.85 2.75 19.59
N HIS A 261 -11.35 1.64 20.10
CA HIS A 261 -11.77 0.48 19.32
C HIS A 261 -13.23 0.21 19.62
N ILE A 262 -14.01 -0.26 18.64
CA ILE A 262 -15.41 -0.62 18.82
C ILE A 262 -15.62 -2.04 18.30
N SER A 263 -16.22 -2.91 19.13
CA SER A 263 -16.43 -4.29 18.74
C SER A 263 -17.43 -4.40 17.59
N LEU A 264 -17.29 -5.44 16.76
CA LEU A 264 -18.28 -5.70 15.71
C LEU A 264 -19.69 -5.94 16.29
N ALA A 265 -19.77 -6.55 17.49
CA ALA A 265 -21.04 -6.77 18.17
C ALA A 265 -21.72 -5.44 18.52
N ASP A 266 -20.99 -4.49 19.11
CA ASP A 266 -21.54 -3.18 19.45
C ASP A 266 -22.00 -2.41 18.19
N LYS A 267 -21.21 -2.49 17.11
CA LYS A 267 -21.54 -1.88 15.81
C LYS A 267 -22.81 -2.49 15.20
N ARG A 268 -23.01 -3.81 15.31
CA ARG A 268 -24.21 -4.50 14.80
C ARG A 268 -25.43 -4.21 15.68
N LEU A 269 -25.26 -4.18 17.00
CA LEU A 269 -26.33 -3.85 17.95
C LEU A 269 -26.88 -2.44 17.67
N ALA A 270 -25.98 -1.46 17.47
CA ALA A 270 -26.38 -0.10 17.13
C ALA A 270 -27.19 0.00 15.81
N ARG A 271 -27.02 -0.96 14.89
CA ARG A 271 -27.76 -1.06 13.62
C ARG A 271 -29.02 -1.92 13.70
N GLY A 272 -29.33 -2.53 14.84
CA GLY A 272 -30.44 -3.49 14.97
C GLY A 272 -30.22 -4.78 14.20
N GLN A 273 -28.96 -5.20 14.02
CA GLN A 273 -28.56 -6.41 13.27
C GLN A 273 -28.23 -7.60 14.18
N LEU A 274 -28.58 -7.53 15.47
CA LEU A 274 -28.40 -8.55 16.50
C LEU A 274 -29.72 -8.81 17.23
#